data_AF-A0A932EYE4-F1
#
_entry.id   AF-A0A932EYE4-F1
#
_cell.length_a   1.000
_cell.length_b   1.000
_cell.length_c   1.000
_cell.angle_alpha   90.00
_cell.angle_beta   90.00
_cell.angle_gamma   90.00
#
_symmetry.space_group_name_H-M   'P 1'
#
loop_
_entity.id
_entity.type
_entity.pdbx_description
1 polymer ?
#
loop_
_entity_poly.entity_id
_entity_poly.type
_entity_poly.pdbx_seq_one_letter_code
_entity_poly.pdbx_strand_id
1 'polypeptide(L)'
;MPDRPSFLGRIAASMRGSIPEADVRAGLGAGAGAIDELFAADELRNELVLAGISPWAASPAESSRLLCAWVAYALQSTAQALVDAEAPPGDHGGGGFVSPVTAQQVAMLGPQVPAWVARARRAAVDPGFDVAREVPLPTPWPGWVQVEPCPPSHLAAMRRAGGEMLDHLQTALADVERAGDDQHRGPVGQLRGLVAEVDGLLASATSPLAAPPTRGASHQPTEDVLRFGVERCFVLGQIMARPLLLRRPGVLQPAPAPPPTWAPPPPQGAWGYPGYGDGPGYGYGYGGHHGGHHGGHHGHHDD
;
A
#
# COMPACT_ATOMS: atom_id res chain seq x y z
N MET A 1 4.25 31.72 16.47
CA MET A 1 3.03 31.86 15.64
C MET A 1 3.33 31.22 14.30
N PRO A 2 2.57 30.21 13.84
CA PRO A 2 2.78 29.67 12.51
C PRO A 2 2.40 30.73 11.47
N ASP A 3 3.27 30.93 10.49
CA ASP A 3 3.09 31.88 9.39
C ASP A 3 1.93 31.41 8.52
N ARG A 4 0.82 32.15 8.55
CA ARG A 4 -0.31 31.91 7.65
C ARG A 4 0.17 32.06 6.20
N PRO A 5 -0.27 31.19 5.27
CA PRO A 5 0.12 31.30 3.88
C PRO A 5 -0.24 32.68 3.32
N SER A 6 0.77 33.34 2.75
CA SER A 6 0.64 34.69 2.20
C SER A 6 -0.46 34.73 1.13
N PHE A 7 -1.12 35.87 0.99
CA PHE A 7 -2.19 36.07 0.02
C PHE A 7 -1.78 35.70 -1.42
N LEU A 8 -0.53 35.96 -1.78
CA LEU A 8 0.06 35.58 -3.08
C LEU A 8 0.22 34.06 -3.22
N GLY A 9 0.54 33.34 -2.14
CA GLY A 9 0.58 31.88 -2.13
C GLY A 9 -0.79 31.24 -2.38
N ARG A 10 -1.86 31.85 -1.86
CA ARG A 10 -3.25 31.41 -2.09
C ARG A 10 -3.70 31.60 -3.53
N ILE A 11 -3.31 32.71 -4.16
CA ILE A 11 -3.60 32.96 -5.59
C ILE A 11 -2.83 31.97 -6.47
N ALA A 12 -1.54 31.75 -6.21
CA ALA A 12 -0.74 30.79 -6.98
C ALA A 12 -1.22 29.33 -6.82
N ALA A 13 -1.72 28.95 -5.64
CA ALA A 13 -2.33 27.65 -5.39
C ALA A 13 -3.68 27.50 -6.12
N SER A 14 -4.54 28.52 -6.06
CA SER A 14 -5.81 28.56 -6.80
C SER A 14 -5.59 28.47 -8.32
N MET A 15 -4.55 29.12 -8.86
CA MET A 15 -4.18 29.00 -10.28
C MET A 15 -3.65 27.62 -10.68
N ARG A 16 -3.24 26.78 -9.72
CA ARG A 16 -2.86 25.37 -9.92
C ARG A 16 -4.00 24.38 -9.67
N GLY A 17 -5.21 24.88 -9.44
CA GLY A 17 -6.38 24.04 -9.13
C GLY A 17 -6.35 23.41 -7.74
N SER A 18 -5.48 23.86 -6.84
CA SER A 18 -5.40 23.34 -5.48
C SER A 18 -6.66 23.69 -4.69
N ILE A 19 -7.14 22.74 -3.89
CA ILE A 19 -8.40 22.85 -3.15
C ILE A 19 -8.09 23.18 -1.68
N PRO A 20 -8.84 24.08 -1.02
CA PRO A 20 -8.64 24.36 0.39
C PRO A 20 -8.73 23.08 1.22
N GLU A 21 -7.72 22.82 2.06
CA GLU A 21 -7.68 21.63 2.91
C GLU A 21 -8.90 21.55 3.83
N ALA A 22 -9.36 22.70 4.33
CA ALA A 22 -10.54 22.80 5.18
C ALA A 22 -11.81 22.23 4.52
N ASP A 23 -12.00 22.44 3.21
CA ASP A 23 -13.16 21.93 2.48
C ASP A 23 -13.10 20.40 2.36
N VAL A 24 -11.89 19.87 2.10
CA VAL A 24 -11.67 18.42 2.00
C VAL A 24 -11.83 17.74 3.37
N ARG A 25 -11.28 18.33 4.44
CA ARG A 25 -11.45 17.83 5.81
C ARG A 25 -12.89 17.92 6.30
N ALA A 26 -13.65 18.94 5.92
CA ALA A 26 -15.06 19.02 6.25
C ALA A 26 -15.83 17.83 5.67
N GLY A 27 -15.50 17.40 4.44
CA GLY A 27 -16.04 16.17 3.84
C GLY A 27 -15.67 14.91 4.62
N LEU A 28 -14.42 14.80 5.10
CA LEU A 28 -13.96 13.68 5.93
C LEU A 28 -14.60 13.64 7.32
N GLY A 29 -15.00 14.79 7.86
CA GLY A 29 -15.67 14.89 9.16
C GLY A 29 -16.98 14.08 9.22
N ALA A 30 -17.65 13.87 8.08
CA ALA A 30 -18.84 13.02 8.01
C ALA A 30 -18.54 11.54 8.32
N GLY A 31 -17.28 11.11 8.14
CA GLY A 31 -16.78 9.76 8.42
C GLY A 31 -16.16 9.58 9.81
N ALA A 32 -16.24 10.58 10.70
CA ALA A 32 -15.54 10.58 12.00
C ALA A 32 -15.83 9.34 12.87
N GLY A 33 -17.01 8.72 12.73
CA GLY A 33 -17.37 7.52 13.48
C GLY A 33 -16.64 6.24 13.06
N ALA A 34 -15.85 6.24 11.98
CA ALA A 34 -15.19 5.03 11.49
C ALA A 34 -14.16 4.46 12.47
N ILE A 35 -13.41 5.33 13.17
CA ILE A 35 -12.43 4.92 14.18
C ILE A 35 -13.14 4.37 15.42
N ASP A 36 -14.19 5.04 15.88
CA ASP A 36 -15.00 4.58 17.00
C ASP A 36 -15.62 3.20 16.71
N GLU A 37 -16.13 2.99 15.48
CA GLU A 37 -16.65 1.68 15.07
C GLU A 37 -15.56 0.62 14.96
N LEU A 38 -14.32 0.97 14.59
CA LEU A 38 -13.22 0.02 14.61
C LEU A 38 -12.92 -0.44 16.03
N PHE A 39 -12.83 0.48 17.00
CA PHE A 39 -12.63 0.11 18.39
C PHE A 39 -13.76 -0.76 18.93
N ALA A 40 -15.01 -0.43 18.60
CA ALA A 40 -16.15 -1.24 18.98
C ALA A 40 -16.16 -2.63 18.30
N ALA A 41 -15.59 -2.74 17.10
CA ALA A 41 -15.37 -4.02 16.42
C ALA A 41 -14.23 -4.82 17.04
N ASP A 42 -13.16 -4.17 17.49
CA ASP A 42 -12.06 -4.83 18.21
C ASP A 42 -12.53 -5.35 19.58
N GLU A 43 -13.38 -4.60 20.28
CA GLU A 43 -14.05 -5.05 21.51
C GLU A 43 -14.91 -6.29 21.23
N LEU A 44 -15.77 -6.26 20.22
CA LEU A 44 -16.56 -7.43 19.81
C LEU A 44 -15.66 -8.63 19.47
N ARG A 45 -14.55 -8.43 18.75
CA ARG A 45 -13.62 -9.52 18.42
C ARG A 45 -13.06 -10.16 19.70
N ASN A 46 -12.67 -9.36 20.67
CA ASN A 46 -12.19 -9.85 21.96
C ASN A 46 -13.27 -10.63 22.72
N GLU A 47 -14.51 -10.13 22.74
CA GLU A 47 -15.64 -10.84 23.36
C GLU A 47 -15.88 -12.21 22.72
N LEU A 48 -15.84 -12.31 21.39
CA LEU A 48 -15.99 -13.57 20.67
C LEU A 48 -14.88 -14.55 21.01
N VAL A 49 -13.63 -14.09 21.02
CA VAL A 49 -12.48 -14.93 21.41
C VAL A 49 -12.61 -15.43 22.86
N LEU A 50 -13.02 -14.57 23.79
CA LEU A 50 -13.25 -14.94 25.19
C LEU A 50 -14.42 -15.93 25.35
N ALA A 51 -15.43 -15.83 24.51
CA ALA A 51 -16.54 -16.79 24.44
C ALA A 51 -16.17 -18.11 23.74
N GLY A 52 -14.93 -18.24 23.24
CA GLY A 52 -14.49 -19.41 22.46
C GLY A 52 -15.16 -19.50 21.09
N ILE A 53 -15.75 -18.41 20.60
CA ILE A 53 -16.39 -18.35 19.28
C ILE A 53 -15.32 -18.00 18.25
N SER A 54 -15.05 -18.95 17.36
CA SER A 54 -14.10 -18.72 16.28
C SER A 54 -14.68 -17.74 15.24
N PRO A 55 -13.84 -16.96 14.53
CA PRO A 55 -14.31 -16.07 13.46
C PRO A 55 -15.06 -16.78 12.32
N TRP A 56 -14.89 -18.11 12.16
CA TRP A 56 -15.67 -18.92 11.22
C TRP A 56 -17.07 -19.30 11.73
N ALA A 57 -17.26 -19.28 13.06
CA ALA A 57 -18.51 -19.60 13.73
C ALA A 57 -19.31 -18.34 14.14
N ALA A 58 -18.72 -17.15 14.01
CA ALA A 58 -19.40 -15.88 14.25
C ALA A 58 -20.70 -15.78 13.42
N SER A 59 -21.73 -15.21 14.01
CA SER A 59 -23.02 -15.00 13.36
C SER A 59 -22.91 -14.07 12.16
N PRO A 60 -23.91 -14.08 11.25
CA PRO A 60 -23.96 -13.12 10.15
C PRO A 60 -23.90 -11.66 10.61
N ALA A 61 -24.55 -11.31 11.73
CA ALA A 61 -24.55 -9.96 12.27
C ALA A 61 -23.16 -9.57 12.81
N GLU A 62 -22.52 -10.43 13.62
CA GLU A 62 -21.19 -10.17 14.17
C GLU A 62 -20.14 -10.01 13.06
N SER A 63 -20.07 -10.95 12.12
CA SER A 63 -19.15 -10.86 10.97
C SER A 63 -19.45 -9.65 10.08
N SER A 64 -20.71 -9.26 9.93
CA SER A 64 -21.09 -8.04 9.21
C SER A 64 -20.61 -6.78 9.92
N ARG A 65 -20.74 -6.72 11.25
CA ARG A 65 -20.26 -5.58 12.05
C ARG A 65 -18.74 -5.41 11.91
N LEU A 66 -17.99 -6.48 12.14
CA LEU A 66 -16.53 -6.49 12.00
C LEU A 66 -16.09 -6.04 10.61
N LEU A 67 -16.75 -6.56 9.55
CA LEU A 67 -16.41 -6.24 8.17
C LEU A 67 -16.74 -4.79 7.83
N CYS A 68 -17.92 -4.30 8.20
CA CYS A 68 -18.33 -2.93 7.89
C CYS A 68 -17.47 -1.90 8.63
N ALA A 69 -17.11 -2.17 9.89
CA ALA A 69 -16.20 -1.33 10.65
C ALA A 69 -14.81 -1.28 10.00
N TRP A 70 -14.28 -2.44 9.58
CA TRP A 70 -13.01 -2.50 8.84
C TRP A 70 -13.04 -1.67 7.55
N VAL A 71 -14.08 -1.84 6.72
CA VAL A 71 -14.19 -1.11 5.45
C VAL A 71 -14.29 0.40 5.71
N ALA A 72 -15.10 0.83 6.67
CA ALA A 72 -15.21 2.23 7.05
C ALA A 72 -13.85 2.81 7.50
N TYR A 73 -13.15 2.09 8.39
CA TYR A 73 -11.85 2.48 8.89
C TYR A 73 -10.82 2.61 7.76
N ALA A 74 -10.71 1.61 6.89
CA ALA A 74 -9.69 1.58 5.85
C ALA A 74 -9.86 2.73 4.84
N LEU A 75 -11.11 3.02 4.45
CA LEU A 75 -11.43 4.14 3.57
C LEU A 75 -11.13 5.49 4.25
N GLN A 76 -11.53 5.66 5.52
CA GLN A 76 -11.32 6.88 6.29
C GLN A 76 -9.83 7.15 6.56
N SER A 77 -9.09 6.14 7.04
CA SER A 77 -7.66 6.25 7.38
C SER A 77 -6.82 6.58 6.16
N THR A 78 -7.09 5.96 5.00
CA THR A 78 -6.39 6.31 3.75
C THR A 78 -6.69 7.72 3.31
N ALA A 79 -7.96 8.12 3.33
CA ALA A 79 -8.35 9.48 2.94
C ALA A 79 -7.72 10.54 3.87
N GLN A 80 -7.64 10.24 5.18
CA GLN A 80 -6.99 11.09 6.17
C GLN A 80 -5.48 11.17 5.95
N ALA A 81 -4.82 10.04 5.72
CA ALA A 81 -3.39 9.98 5.45
C ALA A 81 -2.99 10.79 4.20
N LEU A 82 -3.83 10.77 3.15
CA LEU A 82 -3.60 11.55 1.93
C LEU A 82 -3.62 13.06 2.19
N VAL A 83 -4.60 13.54 2.97
CA VAL A 83 -4.68 14.95 3.35
C VAL A 83 -3.52 15.34 4.27
N ASP A 84 -3.20 14.50 5.26
CA ASP A 84 -2.15 14.77 6.24
C ASP A 84 -0.75 14.81 5.59
N ALA A 85 -0.49 14.01 4.56
CA ALA A 85 0.81 14.00 3.88
C ALA A 85 1.09 15.28 3.06
N GLU A 86 0.06 16.09 2.79
CA GLU A 86 0.20 17.38 2.11
C GLU A 86 0.12 18.57 3.07
N ALA A 87 -0.15 18.34 4.35
CA ALA A 87 -0.14 19.39 5.36
C ALA A 87 1.29 19.94 5.55
N PRO A 88 1.48 21.27 5.58
CA PRO A 88 2.77 21.87 5.89
C PRO A 88 3.30 21.40 7.26
N PRO A 89 4.62 21.16 7.41
CA PRO A 89 5.19 20.80 8.71
C PRO A 89 4.83 21.83 9.80
N GLY A 90 4.17 21.37 10.86
CA GLY A 90 3.76 22.22 11.99
C GLY A 90 2.45 23.00 11.79
N ASP A 91 1.76 22.84 10.65
CA ASP A 91 0.39 23.33 10.48
C ASP A 91 -0.60 22.17 10.66
N HIS A 92 -1.38 22.23 11.74
CA HIS A 92 -2.48 21.27 12.01
C HIS A 92 -3.84 21.97 11.88
N GLY A 93 -3.86 23.20 11.37
CA GLY A 93 -4.94 24.18 11.54
C GLY A 93 -5.62 24.63 10.26
N GLY A 94 -5.63 23.82 9.20
CA GLY A 94 -6.51 24.00 8.03
C GLY A 94 -6.22 25.24 7.16
N GLY A 95 -5.02 25.83 7.28
CA GLY A 95 -4.57 26.90 6.39
C GLY A 95 -4.02 26.41 5.06
N GLY A 96 -3.82 25.09 4.91
CA GLY A 96 -3.20 24.46 3.77
C GLY A 96 -4.09 24.32 2.53
N PHE A 97 -3.47 23.86 1.45
CA PHE A 97 -4.13 23.45 0.23
C PHE A 97 -3.69 22.03 -0.08
N VAL A 98 -4.62 21.23 -0.60
CA VAL A 98 -4.30 19.91 -1.14
C VAL A 98 -4.31 19.94 -2.67
N SER A 99 -3.57 19.01 -3.25
CA SER A 99 -3.47 18.77 -4.68
C SER A 99 -4.80 18.26 -5.24
N PRO A 100 -5.09 18.50 -6.54
CA PRO A 100 -6.29 17.99 -7.18
C PRO A 100 -6.44 16.46 -7.07
N VAL A 101 -5.34 15.71 -7.19
CA VAL A 101 -5.35 14.23 -7.06
C VAL A 101 -5.80 13.80 -5.67
N THR A 102 -5.27 14.43 -4.62
CA THR A 102 -5.65 14.13 -3.23
C THR A 102 -7.11 14.45 -2.97
N ALA A 103 -7.57 15.64 -3.39
CA ALA A 103 -8.97 16.01 -3.26
C ALA A 103 -9.91 15.06 -4.03
N GLN A 104 -9.54 14.65 -5.25
CA GLN A 104 -10.33 13.71 -6.05
C GLN A 104 -10.37 12.32 -5.39
N GLN A 105 -9.25 11.82 -4.88
CA GLN A 105 -9.20 10.54 -4.19
C GLN A 105 -10.05 10.58 -2.92
N VAL A 106 -9.97 11.65 -2.13
CA VAL A 106 -10.83 11.85 -0.95
C VAL A 106 -12.31 11.92 -1.33
N ALA A 107 -12.66 12.59 -2.42
CA ALA A 107 -14.04 12.67 -2.91
C ALA A 107 -14.59 11.30 -3.37
N MET A 108 -13.72 10.36 -3.75
CA MET A 108 -14.12 8.98 -4.03
C MET A 108 -14.31 8.14 -2.76
N LEU A 109 -13.43 8.29 -1.77
CA LEU A 109 -13.42 7.47 -0.55
C LEU A 109 -14.43 7.97 0.50
N GLY A 110 -14.38 9.26 0.82
CA GLY A 110 -15.11 9.87 1.94
C GLY A 110 -16.61 9.63 1.95
N PRO A 111 -17.34 9.84 0.83
CA PRO A 111 -18.79 9.62 0.78
C PRO A 111 -19.26 8.20 1.07
N GLN A 112 -18.37 7.20 0.98
CA GLN A 112 -18.71 5.80 1.26
C GLN A 112 -18.67 5.47 2.76
N VAL A 113 -17.84 6.17 3.53
CA VAL A 113 -17.60 5.87 4.95
C VAL A 113 -18.89 5.87 5.79
N PRO A 114 -19.78 6.87 5.71
CA PRO A 114 -20.99 6.90 6.54
C PRO A 114 -21.92 5.71 6.29
N ALA A 115 -22.00 5.21 5.05
CA ALA A 115 -22.84 4.07 4.71
C ALA A 115 -22.30 2.76 5.33
N TRP A 116 -20.97 2.59 5.39
CA TRP A 116 -20.35 1.45 6.07
C TRP A 116 -20.49 1.55 7.60
N VAL A 117 -20.30 2.73 8.18
CA VAL A 117 -20.57 2.98 9.61
C VAL A 117 -22.03 2.65 9.98
N ALA A 118 -22.99 3.10 9.17
CA ALA A 118 -24.40 2.81 9.41
C ALA A 118 -24.71 1.31 9.37
N ARG A 119 -24.09 0.55 8.46
CA ARG A 119 -24.22 -0.91 8.40
C ARG A 119 -23.60 -1.60 9.61
N ALA A 120 -22.43 -1.15 10.06
CA ALA A 120 -21.80 -1.67 11.27
C ALA A 120 -22.71 -1.49 12.50
N ARG A 121 -23.27 -0.29 12.66
CA ARG A 121 -24.23 0.02 13.74
C ARG A 121 -25.51 -0.78 13.65
N ARG A 122 -26.04 -0.98 12.45
CA ARG A 122 -27.22 -1.83 12.25
C ARG A 122 -26.94 -3.28 12.63
N ALA A 123 -25.78 -3.80 12.22
CA ALA A 123 -25.34 -5.15 12.57
C ALA A 123 -25.20 -5.34 14.10
N ALA A 124 -24.89 -4.27 14.84
CA ALA A 124 -24.80 -4.32 16.31
C ALA A 124 -26.16 -4.50 17.01
N VAL A 125 -27.28 -4.13 16.36
CA VAL A 125 -28.62 -4.12 16.98
C VAL A 125 -29.61 -5.08 16.33
N ASP A 126 -29.33 -5.56 15.11
CA ASP A 126 -30.17 -6.48 14.35
C ASP A 126 -29.44 -7.84 14.18
N PRO A 127 -29.79 -8.87 15.00
CA PRO A 127 -29.18 -10.20 14.91
C PRO A 127 -29.39 -10.90 13.57
N GLY A 128 -30.40 -10.49 12.80
CA GLY A 128 -30.70 -11.04 11.47
C GLY A 128 -29.95 -10.33 10.35
N PHE A 129 -29.20 -9.26 10.64
CA PHE A 129 -28.50 -8.47 9.64
C PHE A 129 -27.37 -9.27 9.00
N ASP A 130 -27.32 -9.23 7.67
CA ASP A 130 -26.22 -9.81 6.88
C ASP A 130 -25.87 -8.86 5.74
N VAL A 131 -24.72 -8.21 5.84
CA VAL A 131 -24.24 -7.24 4.84
C VAL A 131 -24.06 -7.87 3.46
N ALA A 132 -23.82 -9.19 3.38
CA ALA A 132 -23.70 -9.90 2.11
C ALA A 132 -25.00 -9.93 1.29
N ARG A 133 -26.14 -9.58 1.90
CA ARG A 133 -27.43 -9.45 1.20
C ARG A 133 -27.66 -8.06 0.60
N GLU A 134 -26.89 -7.06 1.03
CA GLU A 134 -27.04 -5.68 0.57
C GLU A 134 -25.97 -5.27 -0.44
N VAL A 135 -24.74 -5.80 -0.30
CA VAL A 135 -23.60 -5.42 -1.13
C VAL A 135 -22.78 -6.64 -1.55
N PRO A 136 -22.18 -6.64 -2.76
CA PRO A 136 -21.24 -7.66 -3.16
C PRO A 136 -20.01 -7.69 -2.25
N LEU A 137 -19.57 -8.89 -1.88
CA LEU A 137 -18.41 -9.10 -1.01
C LEU A 137 -17.37 -10.05 -1.65
N PRO A 138 -16.06 -9.90 -1.37
CA PRO A 138 -15.49 -8.70 -0.76
C PRO A 138 -15.78 -7.48 -1.65
N THR A 139 -15.98 -6.32 -1.02
CA THR A 139 -16.12 -5.07 -1.76
C THR A 139 -14.74 -4.70 -2.32
N PRO A 140 -14.63 -4.34 -3.61
CA PRO A 140 -13.37 -3.93 -4.18
C PRO A 140 -12.95 -2.56 -3.63
N TRP A 141 -11.66 -2.24 -3.73
CA TRP A 141 -11.21 -0.87 -3.53
C TRP A 141 -11.91 0.07 -4.51
N PRO A 142 -12.30 1.30 -4.12
CA PRO A 142 -13.01 2.25 -5.01
C PRO A 142 -12.23 2.74 -6.24
N GLY A 143 -10.99 2.27 -6.42
CA GLY A 143 -10.08 2.68 -7.48
C GLY A 143 -9.12 3.79 -7.04
N TRP A 144 -8.02 3.91 -7.77
CA TRP A 144 -7.03 4.99 -7.59
C TRP A 144 -7.20 6.04 -8.67
N VAL A 145 -7.21 7.31 -8.26
CA VAL A 145 -7.04 8.44 -9.16
C VAL A 145 -5.67 8.34 -9.81
N GLN A 146 -5.66 8.33 -11.15
CA GLN A 146 -4.44 8.24 -11.94
C GLN A 146 -3.85 9.63 -12.15
N VAL A 147 -2.58 9.80 -11.81
CA VAL A 147 -1.80 11.01 -12.04
C VAL A 147 -0.35 10.62 -12.31
N GLU A 148 0.28 11.25 -13.30
CA GLU A 148 1.69 11.01 -13.64
C GLU A 148 2.44 12.34 -13.76
N PRO A 149 3.54 12.54 -13.00
CA PRO A 149 4.01 11.67 -11.91
C PRO A 149 3.11 11.76 -10.68
N CYS A 150 2.93 10.64 -9.99
CA CYS A 150 2.25 10.64 -8.71
C CYS A 150 3.05 11.44 -7.66
N PRO A 151 2.41 12.29 -6.83
CA PRO A 151 3.14 13.12 -5.88
C PRO A 151 3.86 12.27 -4.81
N PRO A 152 5.09 12.64 -4.39
CA PRO A 152 5.78 11.94 -3.30
C PRO A 152 5.01 11.91 -1.97
N SER A 153 4.23 12.96 -1.68
CA SER A 153 3.31 13.01 -0.53
C SER A 153 2.25 11.92 -0.62
N HIS A 154 1.72 11.66 -1.81
CA HIS A 154 0.73 10.61 -2.07
C HIS A 154 1.33 9.22 -1.82
N LEU A 155 2.57 8.97 -2.26
CA LEU A 155 3.27 7.72 -1.93
C LEU A 155 3.48 7.55 -0.42
N ALA A 156 3.89 8.62 0.27
CA ALA A 156 4.08 8.60 1.71
C ALA A 156 2.77 8.30 2.46
N ALA A 157 1.65 8.88 2.00
CA ALA A 157 0.32 8.59 2.52
C ALA A 157 -0.09 7.13 2.34
N MET A 158 0.08 6.57 1.13
CA MET A 158 -0.23 5.16 0.87
C MET A 158 0.60 4.22 1.73
N ARG A 159 1.89 4.51 1.91
CA ARG A 159 2.76 3.75 2.81
C ARG A 159 2.27 3.79 4.25
N ARG A 160 1.93 4.98 4.75
CA ARG A 160 1.41 5.16 6.12
C ARG A 160 0.10 4.39 6.30
N ALA A 161 -0.87 4.59 5.43
CA ALA A 161 -2.16 3.92 5.52
C ALA A 161 -2.03 2.39 5.39
N GLY A 162 -1.21 1.91 4.46
CA GLY A 162 -0.92 0.48 4.30
C GLY A 162 -0.29 -0.14 5.55
N GLY A 163 0.67 0.56 6.18
CA GLY A 163 1.30 0.13 7.43
C GLY A 163 0.31 0.08 8.59
N GLU A 164 -0.47 1.15 8.80
CA GLU A 164 -1.51 1.19 9.83
C GLU A 164 -2.54 0.05 9.64
N MET A 165 -2.96 -0.23 8.40
CA MET A 165 -3.84 -1.37 8.12
C MET A 165 -3.17 -2.71 8.41
N LEU A 166 -1.90 -2.88 8.06
CA LEU A 166 -1.15 -4.12 8.29
C LEU A 166 -1.05 -4.44 9.79
N ASP A 167 -0.82 -3.45 10.65
CA ASP A 167 -0.76 -3.62 12.10
C ASP A 167 -2.08 -4.20 12.64
N HIS A 168 -3.23 -3.69 12.17
CA HIS A 168 -4.54 -4.24 12.53
C HIS A 168 -4.76 -5.65 11.98
N LEU A 169 -4.27 -5.95 10.78
CA LEU A 169 -4.38 -7.29 10.18
C LEU A 169 -3.55 -8.33 10.93
N GLN A 170 -2.35 -7.97 11.38
CA GLN A 170 -1.51 -8.86 12.19
C GLN A 170 -2.18 -9.17 13.53
N THR A 171 -2.81 -8.17 14.16
CA THR A 171 -3.59 -8.36 15.38
C THR A 171 -4.78 -9.29 15.15
N ALA A 172 -5.57 -9.03 14.10
CA ALA A 172 -6.71 -9.88 13.74
C ALA A 172 -6.29 -11.32 13.37
N LEU A 173 -5.15 -11.49 12.69
CA LEU A 173 -4.59 -12.81 12.39
C LEU A 173 -4.22 -13.57 13.67
N ALA A 174 -3.60 -12.91 14.65
CA ALA A 174 -3.26 -13.55 15.92
C ALA A 174 -4.52 -14.02 16.68
N ASP A 175 -5.63 -13.28 16.60
CA ASP A 175 -6.91 -13.69 17.19
C ASP A 175 -7.53 -14.89 16.46
N VAL A 176 -7.48 -14.87 15.12
CA VAL A 176 -7.90 -15.98 14.25
C VAL A 176 -7.09 -17.25 14.53
N GLU A 177 -5.78 -17.12 14.76
CA GLU A 177 -4.90 -18.23 15.12
C GLU A 177 -5.22 -18.77 16.52
N ARG A 178 -5.49 -17.90 17.49
CA ARG A 178 -5.81 -18.28 18.86
C ARG A 178 -7.15 -19.01 18.97
N ALA A 179 -8.14 -18.58 18.17
CA ALA A 179 -9.48 -19.16 18.16
C ALA A 179 -9.65 -20.31 17.15
N GLY A 180 -8.63 -20.59 16.34
CA GLY A 180 -8.68 -21.61 15.29
C GLY A 180 -8.72 -23.03 15.86
N ASP A 181 -9.51 -23.89 15.21
CA ASP A 181 -9.50 -25.34 15.43
C ASP A 181 -8.69 -26.05 14.33
N ASP A 182 -8.53 -27.37 14.46
CA ASP A 182 -7.81 -28.17 13.46
C ASP A 182 -8.48 -28.16 12.08
N GLN A 183 -9.80 -27.95 12.02
CA GLN A 183 -10.56 -27.90 10.77
C GLN A 183 -10.18 -26.66 9.93
N HIS A 184 -9.76 -25.57 10.57
CA HIS A 184 -9.41 -24.31 9.91
C HIS A 184 -7.91 -24.07 9.77
N ARG A 185 -7.05 -25.04 10.14
CA ARG A 185 -5.58 -24.92 10.04
C ARG A 185 -5.08 -24.55 8.65
N GLY A 186 -5.65 -25.14 7.59
CA GLY A 186 -5.31 -24.84 6.20
C GLY A 186 -5.63 -23.38 5.82
N PRO A 187 -6.89 -22.93 5.94
CA PRO A 187 -7.29 -21.53 5.78
C PRO A 187 -6.43 -20.54 6.59
N VAL A 188 -6.11 -20.84 7.85
CA VAL A 188 -5.23 -19.99 8.68
C VAL A 188 -3.83 -19.89 8.09
N GLY A 189 -3.24 -21.01 7.66
CA GLY A 189 -1.95 -21.02 6.98
C GLY A 189 -1.94 -20.17 5.71
N GLN A 190 -3.03 -20.21 4.94
CA GLN A 190 -3.20 -19.35 3.76
C GLN A 190 -3.26 -17.86 4.14
N LEU A 191 -4.03 -17.50 5.16
CA LEU A 191 -4.11 -16.11 5.65
C LEU A 191 -2.77 -15.59 6.14
N ARG A 192 -2.02 -16.41 6.89
CA ARG A 192 -0.65 -16.08 7.33
C ARG A 192 0.27 -15.81 6.15
N GLY A 193 0.23 -16.65 5.12
CA GLY A 193 1.01 -16.45 3.91
C GLY A 193 0.69 -15.12 3.21
N LEU A 194 -0.60 -14.78 3.09
CA LEU A 194 -1.04 -13.53 2.46
C LEU A 194 -0.67 -12.29 3.27
N VAL A 195 -0.75 -12.33 4.61
CA VAL A 195 -0.30 -11.23 5.47
C VAL A 195 1.21 -11.03 5.34
N ALA A 196 1.99 -12.12 5.35
CA ALA A 196 3.44 -12.06 5.15
C ALA A 196 3.84 -11.53 3.75
N GLU A 197 3.07 -11.87 2.72
CA GLU A 197 3.25 -11.34 1.37
C GLU A 197 3.08 -9.81 1.34
N VAL A 198 2.00 -9.29 1.94
CA VAL A 198 1.75 -7.84 1.99
C VAL A 198 2.79 -7.11 2.83
N ASP A 199 3.18 -7.67 3.96
CA ASP A 199 4.25 -7.14 4.81
C ASP A 199 5.55 -6.98 4.00
N GLY A 200 5.98 -8.04 3.31
CA GLY A 200 7.15 -8.00 2.43
C GLY A 200 7.05 -6.95 1.32
N LEU A 201 5.87 -6.81 0.70
CA LEU A 201 5.62 -5.80 -0.34
C LEU A 201 5.72 -4.37 0.21
N LEU A 202 5.02 -4.08 1.31
CA LEU A 202 5.04 -2.75 1.93
C LEU A 202 6.43 -2.40 2.46
N ALA A 203 7.14 -3.36 3.08
CA ALA A 203 8.51 -3.19 3.52
C ALA A 203 9.45 -2.88 2.34
N SER A 204 9.30 -3.56 1.20
CA SER A 204 10.11 -3.29 0.00
C SER A 204 9.94 -1.85 -0.52
N ALA A 205 8.72 -1.31 -0.45
CA ALA A 205 8.41 0.07 -0.84
C ALA A 205 8.96 1.13 0.14
N THR A 206 9.52 0.71 1.28
CA THR A 206 10.17 1.60 2.27
C THR A 206 11.70 1.55 2.21
N SER A 207 12.27 0.58 1.49
CA SER A 207 13.71 0.30 1.56
C SER A 207 14.55 1.44 0.95
N PRO A 208 15.51 2.01 1.70
CA PRO A 208 16.46 2.99 1.17
C PRO A 208 17.45 2.39 0.16
N LEU A 209 17.51 1.05 0.05
CA LEU A 209 18.27 0.33 -0.98
C LEU A 209 17.56 0.32 -2.34
N ALA A 210 16.27 0.67 -2.39
CA ALA A 210 15.63 1.03 -3.65
C ALA A 210 16.34 2.31 -4.12
N ALA A 211 17.15 2.19 -5.18
CA ALA A 211 18.07 3.22 -5.65
C ALA A 211 17.41 4.62 -5.62
N PRO A 212 18.17 5.69 -5.25
CA PRO A 212 17.64 7.04 -5.26
C PRO A 212 17.03 7.29 -6.64
N PRO A 213 15.79 7.81 -6.72
CA PRO A 213 15.13 8.01 -7.99
C PRO A 213 15.99 8.90 -8.89
N THR A 214 16.69 8.28 -9.83
CA THR A 214 17.12 8.98 -11.03
C THR A 214 15.84 9.46 -11.69
N ARG A 215 15.72 10.79 -11.85
CA ARG A 215 14.50 11.48 -12.29
C ARG A 215 13.80 10.68 -13.40
N GLY A 216 12.68 10.05 -13.05
CA GLY A 216 11.75 9.41 -13.99
C GLY A 216 11.64 7.87 -13.96
N ALA A 217 12.61 7.11 -13.44
CA ALA A 217 12.64 5.65 -13.68
C ALA A 217 12.18 4.73 -12.52
N SER A 218 12.08 5.21 -11.27
CA SER A 218 11.75 4.35 -10.10
C SER A 218 10.45 4.67 -9.36
N HIS A 219 9.66 5.63 -9.85
CA HIS A 219 8.41 6.05 -9.19
C HIS A 219 7.26 5.06 -9.42
N GLN A 220 7.03 4.69 -10.68
CA GLN A 220 5.90 3.84 -11.08
C GLN A 220 5.89 2.47 -10.37
N PRO A 221 7.01 1.72 -10.29
CA PRO A 221 6.97 0.42 -9.61
C PRO A 221 6.67 0.53 -8.11
N THR A 222 7.17 1.59 -7.46
CA THR A 222 6.88 1.85 -6.04
C THR A 222 5.41 2.18 -5.83
N GLU A 223 4.85 3.00 -6.72
CA GLU A 223 3.43 3.34 -6.72
C GLU A 223 2.53 2.12 -6.91
N ASP A 224 2.83 1.27 -7.89
CA ASP A 224 2.06 0.05 -8.17
C ASP A 224 2.09 -0.91 -6.98
N VAL A 225 3.25 -1.09 -6.33
CA VAL A 225 3.39 -1.91 -5.12
C VAL A 225 2.58 -1.33 -3.96
N LEU A 226 2.62 -0.01 -3.74
CA LEU A 226 1.88 0.62 -2.65
C LEU A 226 0.37 0.56 -2.88
N ARG A 227 -0.11 0.84 -4.10
CA ARG A 227 -1.53 0.69 -4.47
C ARG A 227 -2.01 -0.73 -4.23
N PHE A 228 -1.26 -1.71 -4.74
CA PHE A 228 -1.60 -3.11 -4.55
C PHE A 228 -1.57 -3.52 -3.07
N GLY A 229 -0.58 -3.06 -2.30
CA GLY A 229 -0.46 -3.34 -0.87
C GLY A 229 -1.65 -2.83 -0.07
N VAL A 230 -2.06 -1.57 -0.29
CA VAL A 230 -3.24 -0.98 0.36
C VAL A 230 -4.52 -1.72 -0.04
N GLU A 231 -4.70 -2.01 -1.33
CA GLU A 231 -5.85 -2.79 -1.81
C GLU A 231 -5.89 -4.19 -1.21
N ARG A 232 -4.73 -4.84 -1.07
CA ARG A 232 -4.63 -6.17 -0.47
C ARG A 232 -4.94 -6.13 1.01
N CYS A 233 -4.42 -5.15 1.75
CA CYS A 233 -4.79 -4.93 3.15
C CYS A 233 -6.32 -4.77 3.28
N PHE A 234 -6.91 -3.91 2.45
CA PHE A 234 -8.34 -3.65 2.43
C PHE A 234 -9.18 -4.91 2.25
N VAL A 235 -8.81 -5.79 1.31
CA VAL A 235 -9.51 -7.06 1.07
C VAL A 235 -9.24 -8.07 2.19
N LEU A 236 -8.01 -8.19 2.67
CA LEU A 236 -7.65 -9.13 3.73
C LEU A 236 -8.42 -8.87 5.02
N GLY A 237 -8.63 -7.60 5.41
CA GLY A 237 -9.40 -7.33 6.63
C GLY A 237 -10.88 -7.70 6.49
N GLN A 238 -11.46 -7.63 5.28
CA GLN A 238 -12.80 -8.17 5.03
C GLN A 238 -12.83 -9.69 5.19
N ILE A 239 -11.78 -10.38 4.73
CA ILE A 239 -11.66 -11.84 4.88
C ILE A 239 -11.44 -12.21 6.36
N MET A 240 -10.62 -11.48 7.11
CA MET A 240 -10.42 -11.71 8.54
C MET A 240 -11.71 -11.51 9.34
N ALA A 241 -12.50 -10.48 8.99
CA ALA A 241 -13.80 -10.22 9.60
C ALA A 241 -14.87 -11.26 9.21
N ARG A 242 -14.79 -11.81 8.00
CA ARG A 242 -15.72 -12.85 7.50
C ARG A 242 -14.96 -13.93 6.71
N PRO A 243 -14.35 -14.91 7.39
CA PRO A 243 -13.45 -15.90 6.76
C PRO A 243 -14.09 -16.75 5.66
N LEU A 244 -15.42 -16.87 5.63
CA LEU A 244 -16.14 -17.54 4.55
C LEU A 244 -15.90 -16.90 3.17
N LEU A 245 -15.45 -15.65 3.11
CA LEU A 245 -15.06 -14.99 1.86
C LEU A 245 -13.85 -15.65 1.19
N LEU A 246 -12.97 -16.33 1.95
CA LEU A 246 -11.80 -17.03 1.41
C LEU A 246 -12.18 -18.17 0.45
N ARG A 247 -13.39 -18.72 0.57
CA ARG A 247 -13.88 -19.82 -0.28
C ARG A 247 -14.36 -19.34 -1.65
N ARG A 248 -14.50 -18.03 -1.87
CA ARG A 248 -14.99 -17.49 -3.15
C ARG A 248 -13.84 -17.49 -4.17
N PRO A 249 -14.03 -18.11 -5.35
CA PRO A 249 -13.00 -18.10 -6.39
C PRO A 249 -12.74 -16.66 -6.87
N GLY A 250 -11.46 -16.35 -7.14
CA GLY A 250 -11.05 -15.05 -7.69
C GLY A 250 -10.97 -13.89 -6.69
N VAL A 251 -11.21 -14.14 -5.39
CA VAL A 251 -11.09 -13.10 -4.34
C VAL A 251 -9.65 -12.62 -4.16
N LEU A 252 -8.68 -13.51 -4.33
CA LEU A 252 -7.26 -13.19 -4.19
C LEU A 252 -6.60 -13.34 -5.55
N GLN A 253 -6.24 -12.20 -6.15
CA GLN A 253 -5.36 -12.19 -7.31
C GLN A 253 -3.91 -12.43 -6.84
N PRO A 254 -3.01 -12.96 -7.67
CA PRO A 254 -1.58 -12.96 -7.34
C PRO A 254 -1.05 -11.52 -7.23
N ALA A 255 -0.01 -11.30 -6.43
CA ALA A 255 0.70 -10.02 -6.44
C ALA A 255 1.32 -9.70 -7.80
N PRO A 256 1.44 -8.40 -8.14
CA PRO A 256 2.28 -7.99 -9.24
C PRO A 256 3.70 -8.53 -8.99
N ALA A 257 4.34 -9.00 -10.05
CA ALA A 257 5.73 -9.43 -9.95
C ALA A 257 6.57 -8.25 -9.45
N PRO A 258 7.47 -8.46 -8.46
CA PRO A 258 8.37 -7.39 -8.04
C PRO A 258 9.17 -6.91 -9.26
N PRO A 259 9.52 -5.61 -9.32
CA PRO A 259 10.40 -5.14 -10.39
C PRO A 259 11.70 -5.96 -10.36
N PRO A 260 12.25 -6.34 -11.53
CA PRO A 260 13.49 -7.11 -11.58
C PRO A 260 14.57 -6.35 -10.80
N THR A 261 15.00 -6.91 -9.67
CA THR A 261 15.87 -6.23 -8.69
C THR A 261 17.27 -5.96 -9.22
N TRP A 262 17.66 -6.60 -10.32
CA TRP A 262 18.89 -6.35 -11.06
C TRP A 262 18.84 -7.12 -12.38
N ALA A 263 18.58 -6.45 -13.49
CA ALA A 263 19.14 -6.94 -14.75
C ALA A 263 20.61 -6.50 -14.73
N PRO A 264 21.59 -7.42 -14.88
CA PRO A 264 22.95 -6.98 -15.13
C PRO A 264 22.91 -6.01 -16.31
N PRO A 265 23.65 -4.88 -16.27
CA PRO A 265 23.74 -4.02 -17.43
C PRO A 265 24.06 -4.91 -18.63
N PRO A 266 23.40 -4.69 -19.80
CA PRO A 266 23.74 -5.47 -20.99
C PRO A 266 25.25 -5.48 -21.10
N PRO A 267 25.90 -6.63 -21.38
CA PRO A 267 27.33 -6.66 -21.54
C PRO A 267 27.65 -5.50 -22.46
N GLN A 268 28.54 -4.61 -22.01
CA GLN A 268 29.03 -3.52 -22.84
C GLN A 268 29.76 -4.21 -23.99
N GLY A 269 28.99 -4.64 -24.98
CA GLY A 269 29.48 -5.05 -26.27
C GLY A 269 30.34 -3.89 -26.69
N ALA A 270 31.62 -4.19 -26.86
CA ALA A 270 32.68 -3.27 -27.20
C ALA A 270 32.07 -2.08 -27.94
N TRP A 271 32.23 -0.89 -27.39
CA TRP A 271 32.16 0.32 -28.19
C TRP A 271 33.10 0.08 -29.36
N GLY A 272 32.54 -0.41 -30.46
CA GLY A 272 33.16 -0.39 -31.75
C GLY A 272 33.35 1.07 -32.00
N TYR A 273 34.53 1.57 -31.65
CA TYR A 273 35.01 2.82 -32.17
C TYR A 273 34.70 2.77 -33.67
N PRO A 274 33.88 3.70 -34.19
CA PRO A 274 33.80 3.89 -35.62
C PRO A 274 35.24 4.02 -36.09
N GLY A 275 35.67 3.07 -36.92
CA GLY A 275 37.02 3.06 -37.46
C GLY A 275 37.30 4.45 -38.00
N TYR A 276 38.27 5.14 -37.39
CA TYR A 276 38.91 6.26 -38.02
C TYR A 276 39.49 5.71 -39.32
N GLY A 277 38.87 6.12 -40.43
CA GLY A 277 39.29 5.75 -41.76
C GLY A 277 40.77 6.05 -41.95
N ASP A 278 41.37 5.19 -42.78
CA ASP A 278 42.72 5.31 -43.31
C ASP A 278 43.07 6.76 -43.69
N GLY A 279 43.81 7.42 -42.80
CA GLY A 279 44.57 8.63 -43.12
C GLY A 279 45.99 8.21 -43.50
N PRO A 280 46.57 8.73 -44.59
CA PRO A 280 47.89 8.31 -45.04
C PRO A 280 48.98 8.83 -44.09
N GLY A 281 49.74 7.88 -43.58
CA GLY A 281 51.17 7.92 -43.24
C GLY A 281 51.79 9.24 -42.77
N TYR A 282 52.08 9.30 -41.48
CA TYR A 282 53.34 9.87 -41.00
C TYR A 282 53.90 8.96 -39.90
N GLY A 283 55.01 8.30 -40.23
CA GLY A 283 55.74 7.46 -39.31
C GLY A 283 56.55 8.28 -38.32
N TYR A 284 56.61 7.81 -37.09
CA TYR A 284 57.80 7.95 -36.24
C TYR A 284 57.95 6.65 -35.45
N GLY A 285 59.08 5.98 -35.65
CA GLY A 285 59.48 4.80 -34.92
C GLY A 285 60.21 5.16 -33.63
N TYR A 286 59.99 4.32 -32.61
CA TYR A 286 60.89 3.93 -31.52
C TYR A 286 60.21 2.64 -30.99
N GLY A 287 60.77 1.43 -31.04
CA GLY A 287 62.13 1.03 -30.71
C GLY A 287 62.15 0.57 -29.25
N GLY A 288 62.10 -0.75 -28.97
CA GLY A 288 62.53 -1.26 -27.66
C GLY A 288 61.83 -2.50 -27.10
N HIS A 289 62.48 -3.65 -27.33
CA HIS A 289 62.68 -4.79 -26.42
C HIS A 289 61.64 -5.90 -26.19
N HIS A 290 62.08 -7.07 -26.66
CA HIS A 290 61.65 -8.44 -26.40
C HIS A 290 61.94 -8.93 -24.97
N GLY A 291 61.19 -9.96 -24.58
CA GLY A 291 61.54 -10.98 -23.58
C GLY A 291 60.47 -11.06 -22.49
N GLY A 292 59.75 -12.16 -22.24
CA GLY A 292 59.98 -13.54 -22.59
C GLY A 292 59.73 -14.41 -21.35
N HIS A 293 58.63 -15.17 -21.39
CA HIS A 293 58.50 -16.55 -20.93
C HIS A 293 58.21 -16.97 -19.47
N HIS A 294 57.38 -18.04 -19.46
CA HIS A 294 57.12 -19.12 -18.52
C HIS A 294 56.15 -18.93 -17.34
N GLY A 295 54.94 -19.43 -17.59
CA GLY A 295 54.01 -19.89 -16.56
C GLY A 295 54.47 -21.20 -15.91
N GLY A 296 54.01 -21.39 -14.69
CA GLY A 296 54.25 -22.57 -13.88
C GLY A 296 52.99 -23.02 -13.14
N HIS A 297 52.89 -24.33 -13.05
CA HIS A 297 52.20 -25.16 -12.05
C HIS A 297 50.68 -25.38 -12.10
N HIS A 298 50.34 -26.52 -12.69
CA HIS A 298 49.27 -27.42 -12.24
C HIS A 298 49.63 -28.09 -10.89
N GLY A 299 48.64 -28.19 -10.01
CA GLY A 299 48.49 -29.20 -8.94
C GLY A 299 46.98 -29.32 -8.65
N HIS A 300 46.32 -30.43 -9.01
CA HIS A 300 46.12 -31.65 -8.21
C HIS A 300 45.54 -31.38 -6.81
N HIS A 301 44.24 -31.67 -6.63
CA HIS A 301 43.77 -32.63 -5.64
C HIS A 301 42.31 -33.01 -5.91
N ASP A 302 42.10 -34.29 -6.22
CA ASP A 302 40.89 -35.03 -5.90
C ASP A 302 40.85 -35.29 -4.39
N ASP A 303 39.68 -35.14 -3.79
CA ASP A 303 39.00 -36.08 -2.87
C ASP A 303 37.54 -35.61 -2.64
#